data_AF-A0AAX4HRY0-F1
#
_entry.id   AF-A0AAX4HRY0-F1
#
_cell.length_a   1.000
_cell.length_b   1.000
_cell.length_c   1.000
_cell.angle_alpha   90.00
_cell.angle_beta   90.00
_cell.angle_gamma   90.00
#
_symmetry.space_group_name_H-M   'P 1'
#
loop_
_entity.id
_entity.type
_entity.pdbx_description
1 polymer ?
#
loop_
_entity_poly.entity_id
_entity_poly.type
_entity_poly.pdbx_seq_one_letter_code
_entity_poly.pdbx_strand_id
1 'polypeptide(L)'
;MKYILILALAFAVSCTTKKKEEPKVESAGESDSAQVSPYTVQPCYCMKIFKPVCANGTNYGNSCEAECHGHKTWTEGSCGAPKKK
;
A
#
# COMPACT_ATOMS: atom_id res chain seq x y z
N MET A 1 20.00 52.49 -13.20
CA MET A 1 18.53 52.64 -13.05
C MET A 1 17.70 51.83 -14.05
N LYS A 2 18.31 51.20 -15.08
CA LYS A 2 17.63 50.30 -16.03
C LYS A 2 17.46 48.85 -15.51
N TYR A 3 18.09 48.50 -14.38
CA TYR A 3 18.07 47.14 -13.80
C TYR A 3 16.93 46.90 -12.80
N ILE A 4 16.18 47.95 -12.42
CA ILE A 4 15.07 47.83 -11.45
C ILE A 4 13.84 47.15 -12.09
N LEU A 5 13.67 47.25 -13.41
CA LEU A 5 12.60 46.56 -14.14
C LEU A 5 12.89 45.08 -14.46
N ILE A 6 14.12 44.61 -14.29
CA ILE A 6 14.48 43.21 -14.58
C ILE A 6 14.18 42.29 -13.38
N LEU A 7 14.01 42.85 -12.17
CA LEU A 7 13.72 42.08 -10.95
C LEU A 7 12.23 41.65 -10.80
N ALA A 8 11.34 42.13 -11.67
CA ALA A 8 9.90 41.82 -11.58
C ALA A 8 9.47 40.53 -12.32
N LEU A 9 10.36 39.86 -13.06
CA LEU A 9 10.05 38.61 -13.76
C LEU A 9 10.47 37.34 -13.00
N ALA A 10 10.86 37.47 -11.73
CA ALA A 10 11.26 36.35 -10.87
C ALA A 10 10.18 35.91 -9.86
N PHE A 11 8.96 36.47 -9.90
CA PHE A 11 7.90 36.22 -8.90
C PHE A 11 6.64 35.53 -9.45
N ALA A 12 6.72 34.86 -10.60
CA ALA A 12 5.66 33.96 -11.07
C ALA A 12 6.15 32.52 -11.30
N VAL A 13 7.31 32.15 -10.73
CA VAL A 13 7.61 30.74 -10.47
C VAL A 13 6.94 30.38 -9.15
N SER A 14 5.60 30.42 -9.17
CA SER A 14 4.76 29.80 -8.15
C SER A 14 5.17 28.33 -8.11
N CYS A 15 5.70 27.89 -6.97
CA CYS A 15 5.99 26.50 -6.67
C CYS A 15 4.91 25.59 -7.24
N THR A 16 5.21 24.88 -8.33
CA THR A 16 4.50 23.66 -8.64
C THR A 16 4.81 22.73 -7.48
N THR A 17 3.78 22.51 -6.66
CA THR A 17 3.80 21.57 -5.57
C THR A 17 4.35 20.26 -6.12
N LYS A 18 5.57 19.89 -5.70
CA LYS A 18 5.95 18.49 -5.63
C LYS A 18 4.96 17.86 -4.67
N LYS A 19 3.82 17.42 -5.20
CA LYS A 19 3.01 16.40 -4.56
C LYS A 19 4.00 15.26 -4.36
N LYS A 20 4.34 15.00 -3.11
CA LYS A 20 4.91 13.73 -2.71
C LYS A 20 3.85 12.69 -3.11
N GLU A 21 3.92 12.22 -4.36
CA GLU A 21 3.44 10.89 -4.66
C GLU A 21 4.28 9.99 -3.76
N GLU A 22 3.62 9.40 -2.77
CA GLU A 22 4.11 8.14 -2.26
C GLU A 22 4.31 7.26 -3.49
N PRO A 23 5.50 6.65 -3.66
CA PRO A 23 5.72 5.75 -4.77
C PRO A 23 4.70 4.63 -4.61
N LYS A 24 3.65 4.66 -5.44
CA LYS A 24 2.89 3.47 -5.77
C LYS A 24 3.96 2.55 -6.36
N VAL A 25 4.36 1.55 -5.59
CA VAL A 25 5.28 0.51 -6.04
C VAL A 25 4.60 -0.15 -7.24
N GLU A 26 4.91 0.37 -8.44
CA GLU A 26 4.89 -0.42 -9.64
C GLU A 26 6.04 -1.41 -9.47
N SER A 27 5.66 -2.62 -9.09
CA SER A 27 6.52 -3.78 -9.07
C SER A 27 7.05 -4.02 -10.49
N ALA A 28 8.18 -3.40 -10.80
CA ALA A 28 9.03 -3.82 -11.90
C ALA A 28 9.67 -5.16 -11.50
N GLY A 29 9.15 -6.23 -12.09
CA GLY A 29 9.67 -7.58 -12.03
C GLY A 29 9.23 -8.31 -13.28
N GLU A 30 9.79 -7.91 -14.42
CA GLU A 30 9.73 -8.66 -15.67
C GLU A 30 10.96 -9.59 -15.74
N SER A 31 10.74 -10.90 -15.77
CA SER A 31 11.55 -11.77 -16.62
C SER A 31 10.64 -12.84 -17.20
N ASP A 32 10.30 -12.59 -18.46
CA ASP A 32 9.43 -13.32 -19.36
C ASP A 32 9.85 -14.79 -19.56
N SER A 33 8.89 -15.73 -19.50
CA SER A 33 8.70 -16.73 -20.56
C SER A 33 7.37 -17.48 -20.36
N ALA A 34 6.37 -17.03 -21.12
CA ALA A 34 5.30 -17.83 -21.75
C ALA A 34 4.85 -19.12 -21.05
N GLN A 35 3.89 -19.04 -20.12
CA GLN A 35 2.55 -19.66 -20.20
C GLN A 35 1.64 -19.01 -19.13
N VAL A 36 0.51 -18.45 -19.55
CA VAL A 36 -0.51 -17.89 -18.66
C VAL A 36 -1.17 -19.02 -17.86
N SER A 37 -0.85 -19.15 -16.59
CA SER A 37 -1.68 -19.90 -15.62
C SER A 37 -2.72 -18.93 -15.05
N PRO A 38 -4.02 -19.29 -14.95
CA PRO A 38 -5.08 -18.39 -14.46
C PRO A 38 -5.00 -18.10 -12.94
N TYR A 39 -3.86 -18.36 -12.30
CA TYR A 39 -3.69 -18.27 -10.85
C TYR A 39 -2.27 -17.83 -10.47
N THR A 40 -1.91 -16.57 -10.76
CA THR A 40 -0.73 -15.96 -10.13
C THR A 40 -1.12 -15.49 -8.73
N VAL A 41 -1.15 -16.43 -7.78
CA VAL A 41 -1.17 -16.07 -6.35
C VAL A 41 0.15 -15.35 -6.10
N GLN A 42 0.10 -14.03 -6.01
CA GLN A 42 1.23 -13.24 -5.51
C GLN A 42 1.67 -13.87 -4.19
N PRO A 43 2.93 -14.29 -4.05
CA PRO A 43 3.39 -14.89 -2.81
C PRO A 43 3.20 -13.92 -1.64
N CYS A 44 2.57 -14.39 -0.57
CA CYS A 44 2.32 -13.60 0.63
C CYS A 44 3.62 -13.35 1.40
N TYR A 45 4.18 -12.15 1.29
CA TYR A 45 5.32 -11.74 2.11
C TYR A 45 4.85 -11.16 3.44
N CYS A 46 4.43 -12.02 4.36
CA CYS A 46 4.00 -11.63 5.70
C CYS A 46 5.04 -12.03 6.76
N MET A 47 5.35 -11.11 7.68
CA MET A 47 6.12 -11.44 8.88
C MET A 47 5.36 -12.47 9.72
N LYS A 48 6.10 -13.39 10.36
CA LYS A 48 5.54 -14.39 11.26
C LYS A 48 5.29 -13.83 12.67
N ILE A 49 4.56 -12.72 12.72
CA ILE A 49 4.08 -12.09 13.96
C ILE A 49 2.68 -12.62 14.24
N PHE A 50 2.45 -13.12 15.46
CA PHE A 50 1.13 -13.56 15.90
C PHE A 50 0.35 -12.38 16.51
N LYS A 51 -0.61 -11.87 15.73
CA LYS A 51 -1.57 -10.81 16.09
C LYS A 51 -2.93 -11.16 15.46
N PRO A 52 -3.66 -12.14 16.01
CA PRO A 52 -4.75 -12.80 15.31
C PRO A 52 -5.85 -11.82 14.89
N VAL A 53 -6.41 -12.05 13.72
CA VAL A 53 -7.56 -11.31 13.20
C VAL A 53 -8.63 -12.26 12.67
N CYS A 54 -9.87 -11.81 12.64
CA CYS A 54 -11.00 -12.52 12.06
C CYS A 54 -11.53 -11.79 10.83
N ALA A 55 -11.51 -12.44 9.66
CA ALA A 55 -12.03 -11.89 8.41
C ALA A 55 -13.04 -12.88 7.80
N ASN A 56 -14.29 -12.44 7.57
CA ASN A 56 -15.39 -13.28 7.09
C ASN A 56 -15.52 -14.63 7.82
N GLY A 57 -15.34 -14.65 9.15
CA GLY A 57 -15.42 -15.88 9.96
C GLY A 57 -14.18 -16.79 9.87
N THR A 58 -13.13 -16.39 9.14
CA THR A 58 -11.87 -17.10 9.04
C THR A 58 -10.80 -16.44 9.93
N ASN A 59 -10.04 -17.27 10.64
CA ASN A 59 -8.93 -16.84 11.47
C ASN A 59 -7.65 -16.67 10.65
N TYR A 60 -6.97 -15.55 10.83
CA TYR A 60 -5.65 -15.30 10.25
C TYR A 60 -4.64 -14.99 11.37
N GLY A 61 -3.38 -15.39 11.19
CA GLY A 61 -2.34 -15.19 12.19
C GLY A 61 -2.02 -13.71 12.40
N ASN A 62 -2.22 -12.89 11.38
CA ASN A 62 -2.18 -11.44 11.42
C ASN A 62 -2.96 -10.79 10.27
N SER A 63 -3.06 -9.46 10.29
CA SER A 63 -3.72 -8.67 9.25
C SER A 63 -3.10 -8.83 7.86
N CYS A 64 -1.78 -8.97 7.76
CA CYS A 64 -1.11 -9.18 6.47
C CYS A 64 -1.56 -10.49 5.82
N GLU A 65 -1.66 -11.57 6.59
CA GLU A 65 -2.14 -12.85 6.08
C GLU A 65 -3.61 -12.76 5.62
N ALA A 66 -4.46 -12.02 6.34
CA ALA A 66 -5.85 -11.78 5.91
C ALA A 66 -5.93 -10.99 4.60
N GLU A 67 -5.15 -9.91 4.49
CA GLU A 67 -5.09 -9.07 3.30
C GLU A 67 -4.55 -9.83 2.08
N CYS A 68 -3.55 -10.70 2.29
CA CYS A 68 -3.03 -11.53 1.20
C CYS A 68 -4.07 -12.53 0.67
N HIS A 69 -5.00 -12.96 1.52
CA HIS A 69 -6.15 -13.78 1.14
C HIS A 69 -7.32 -12.95 0.58
N GLY A 70 -7.10 -11.66 0.28
CA GLY A 70 -8.08 -10.78 -0.34
C GLY A 70 -9.06 -10.11 0.63
N HIS A 71 -8.87 -10.27 1.94
CA HIS A 71 -9.73 -9.62 2.92
C HIS A 71 -9.27 -8.18 3.20
N LYS A 72 -10.07 -7.20 2.76
CA LYS A 72 -9.83 -5.78 3.05
C LYS A 72 -10.33 -5.35 4.43
N THR A 73 -11.15 -6.18 5.07
CA THR A 73 -11.75 -5.90 6.37
C THR A 73 -11.62 -7.12 7.27
N TRP A 74 -11.25 -6.86 8.51
CA TRP A 74 -11.06 -7.86 9.56
C TRP A 74 -11.29 -7.21 10.92
N THR A 75 -11.51 -8.03 11.96
CA THR A 75 -11.59 -7.57 13.36
C THR A 75 -10.43 -8.11 14.16
N GLU A 76 -9.96 -7.35 15.15
CA GLU A 76 -8.92 -7.81 16.06
C GLU A 76 -9.37 -9.02 16.88
N GLY A 77 -8.43 -9.93 17.10
CA GLY A 77 -8.62 -11.20 17.77
C GLY A 77 -9.11 -12.31 16.84
N SER A 78 -9.03 -13.54 17.33
CA SER A 78 -9.61 -14.70 16.65
C SER A 78 -11.14 -14.59 16.57
N CYS A 79 -11.72 -15.26 15.58
CA CYS A 79 -13.16 -15.41 15.46
C CYS A 79 -13.74 -16.04 16.73
N GLY A 80 -14.83 -15.48 17.25
CA GLY A 80 -15.44 -15.93 18.50
C GLY A 80 -14.73 -15.51 19.78
N ALA A 81 -13.61 -14.76 19.70
CA ALA A 81 -12.99 -14.21 20.89
C ALA A 81 -13.94 -13.24 21.61
N PRO A 82 -14.00 -13.27 22.96
CA PRO A 82 -14.80 -12.33 23.72
C PRO A 82 -14.29 -10.91 23.46
N LYS A 83 -15.16 -10.03 22.96
CA LYS A 83 -14.82 -8.63 22.75
C LYS A 83 -14.58 -8.00 24.12
N LYS A 84 -13.34 -7.57 24.40
CA LYS A 84 -13.02 -6.85 25.63
C LYS A 84 -13.72 -5.49 25.54
N LYS A 85 -14.64 -5.25 26.49
CA LYS A 85 -15.27 -3.95 26.70
C LYS A 85 -14.32 -3.00 27.41
#